data_AF-A0A524ETP9-F1
#
_entry.id   AF-A0A524ETP9-F1
#
_cell.length_a   1.000
_cell.length_b   1.000
_cell.length_c   1.000
_cell.angle_alpha   90.00
_cell.angle_beta   90.00
_cell.angle_gamma   90.00
#
_symmetry.space_group_name_H-M   'P 1'
#
loop_
_entity.id
_entity.type
_entity.pdbx_description
1 polymer ?
#
loop_
_entity_poly.entity_id
_entity_poly.type
_entity_poly.pdbx_seq_one_letter_code
_entity_poly.pdbx_strand_id
1 'polypeptide(L)'
;MEIIKDFFKTITWFQTVEKEYGLEKAIELDVDQWKRFTVIEAKRIMKRFNIPKNGGIPALVKALKYRVYANIDVQEHYLRKGYPR
;
A
#
# COMPACT_ATOMS: atom_id res chain seq x y z
N MET A 1 0.60 14.86 -5.57
CA MET A 1 1.34 15.37 -4.40
C MET A 1 0.40 15.67 -3.24
N GLU A 2 -0.69 16.41 -3.43
CA GLU A 2 -1.67 16.69 -2.36
C GLU A 2 -2.41 15.44 -1.85
N ILE A 3 -2.83 14.52 -2.73
CA ILE A 3 -3.51 13.26 -2.33
C ILE A 3 -2.64 12.41 -1.39
N ILE A 4 -1.32 12.42 -1.58
CA ILE A 4 -0.35 11.73 -0.72
C ILE A 4 -0.30 12.41 0.66
N LYS A 5 -0.27 13.75 0.69
CA LYS A 5 -0.22 14.51 1.95
C LYS A 5 -1.44 14.27 2.84
N ASP A 6 -2.64 14.22 2.27
CA ASP A 6 -3.87 14.03 3.04
C ASP A 6 -4.04 12.60 3.55
N PHE A 7 -3.53 11.61 2.80
CA PHE A 7 -3.56 10.21 3.20
C PHE A 7 -2.64 9.92 4.41
N PHE A 8 -1.47 10.54 4.46
CA PHE A 8 -0.46 10.26 5.49
C PHE A 8 -0.60 11.09 6.77
N LYS A 9 -1.34 12.20 6.72
CA LYS A 9 -1.51 13.13 7.84
C LYS A 9 -2.20 12.53 9.07
N THR A 10 -2.91 11.42 8.92
CA THR A 10 -3.61 10.72 10.01
C THR A 10 -2.73 9.68 10.73
N ILE A 11 -1.53 9.38 10.21
CA ILE A 11 -0.62 8.40 10.81
C ILE A 11 0.24 9.10 11.88
N THR A 12 0.11 8.69 13.13
CA THR A 12 0.81 9.30 14.28
C THR A 12 2.33 9.24 14.17
N TRP A 13 2.88 8.19 13.53
CA TRP A 13 4.30 8.12 13.19
C TRP A 13 4.72 9.24 12.24
N PHE A 14 3.97 9.48 11.16
CA PHE A 14 4.28 10.52 10.18
C PHE A 14 4.24 11.91 10.84
N GLN A 15 3.22 12.18 11.65
CA GLN A 15 3.10 13.43 12.41
C GLN A 15 4.30 13.64 13.37
N THR A 16 4.78 12.57 14.00
CA THR A 16 5.96 12.64 14.86
C THR A 16 7.21 12.96 14.05
N VAL A 17 7.42 12.31 12.90
CA VAL A 17 8.57 12.56 12.03
C VAL A 17 8.52 13.96 11.41
N GLU A 18 7.35 14.43 10.96
CA GLU A 18 7.14 15.79 10.45
C GLU A 18 7.47 16.83 11.52
N LYS A 19 7.02 16.63 12.76
CA LYS A 19 7.30 17.54 13.87
C LYS A 19 8.82 17.67 14.14
N GLU A 20 9.55 16.57 14.05
CA GLU A 20 10.98 16.54 14.40
C GLU A 20 11.90 16.93 13.23
N TYR A 21 11.52 16.62 11.98
CA TYR A 21 12.41 16.73 10.81
C TYR A 21 11.87 17.60 9.66
N GLY A 22 10.66 18.15 9.81
CA GLY A 22 9.99 18.90 8.76
C GLY A 22 9.30 18.01 7.71
N LEU A 23 8.43 18.61 6.92
CA LEU A 23 7.55 17.91 5.98
C LEU A 23 8.32 17.22 4.85
N GLU A 24 9.31 17.88 4.25
CA GLU A 24 10.08 17.32 3.15
C GLU A 24 10.77 16.03 3.57
N LYS A 25 11.39 16.02 4.76
CA LYS A 25 12.09 14.84 5.27
C LYS A 25 11.13 13.72 5.67
N ALA A 26 9.98 14.07 6.25
CA ALA A 26 8.95 13.10 6.58
C ALA A 26 8.43 12.39 5.32
N ILE A 27 8.19 13.11 4.23
CA ILE A 27 7.77 12.53 2.94
C ILE A 27 8.85 11.60 2.38
N GLU A 28 10.12 12.01 2.40
CA GLU A 28 11.23 11.17 1.92
C GLU A 28 11.31 9.84 2.70
N LEU A 29 11.25 9.91 4.03
CA LEU A 29 11.30 8.75 4.91
C LEU A 29 10.09 7.84 4.73
N ASP A 30 8.89 8.41 4.57
CA ASP A 30 7.68 7.65 4.31
C ASP A 30 7.77 6.91 2.97
N VAL A 31 8.17 7.59 1.89
CA VAL A 31 8.37 6.96 0.57
C VAL A 31 9.34 5.78 0.65
N ASP A 32 10.46 5.94 1.35
CA ASP A 32 11.45 4.87 1.51
C ASP A 32 10.99 3.73 2.42
N GLN A 33 10.21 4.05 3.46
CA GLN A 33 9.55 3.06 4.30
C GLN A 33 8.57 2.22 3.48
N TRP A 34 7.73 2.86 2.65
CA TRP A 34 6.70 2.17 1.85
C TRP A 34 7.31 1.26 0.80
N LYS A 35 8.40 1.65 0.14
CA LYS A 35 9.15 0.78 -0.81
C LYS A 35 9.59 -0.52 -0.16
N ARG A 36 9.99 -0.49 1.11
CA ARG A 36 10.47 -1.67 1.85
C ARG A 36 9.32 -2.46 2.46
N PHE A 37 8.39 -1.76 3.09
CA PHE A 37 7.25 -2.35 3.82
C PHE A 37 6.36 -3.15 2.89
N THR A 38 5.96 -2.60 1.75
CA THR A 38 5.02 -3.24 0.81
C THR A 38 5.53 -4.60 0.31
N VAL A 39 6.83 -4.72 0.04
CA VAL A 39 7.45 -6.00 -0.36
C VAL A 39 7.45 -7.01 0.79
N ILE A 40 7.75 -6.56 2.01
CA ILE A 40 7.76 -7.41 3.20
C ILE A 40 6.34 -7.88 3.53
N GLU A 41 5.37 -6.97 3.50
CA GLU A 41 3.94 -7.23 3.69
C GLU A 41 3.46 -8.29 2.70
N ALA A 42 3.68 -8.08 1.40
CA ALA A 42 3.28 -9.03 0.37
C ALA A 42 3.87 -10.43 0.61
N LYS A 43 5.17 -10.52 0.92
CA LYS A 43 5.84 -11.80 1.25
C LYS A 43 5.21 -12.47 2.48
N ARG A 44 4.88 -11.70 3.51
CA ARG A 44 4.24 -12.21 4.74
C ARG A 44 2.81 -12.69 4.47
N ILE A 45 2.01 -11.94 3.72
CA ILE A 45 0.67 -12.34 3.29
C ILE A 45 0.74 -13.64 2.50
N MET A 46 1.61 -13.71 1.49
CA MET A 46 1.75 -14.91 0.66
C MET A 46 2.13 -16.13 1.49
N LYS A 47 3.10 -15.99 2.40
CA LYS A 47 3.53 -17.06 3.31
C LYS A 47 2.41 -17.49 4.26
N ARG A 48 1.69 -16.54 4.85
CA ARG A 48 0.65 -16.81 5.87
C ARG A 48 -0.57 -17.52 5.29
N PHE A 49 -0.93 -17.19 4.05
CA PHE A 49 -2.15 -17.69 3.39
C PHE A 49 -1.86 -18.69 2.26
N ASN A 50 -0.64 -19.24 2.22
CA ASN A 50 -0.18 -20.20 1.21
C ASN A 50 -0.51 -19.76 -0.23
N ILE A 51 -0.29 -18.48 -0.53
CA ILE A 51 -0.54 -17.94 -1.87
C ILE A 51 0.68 -18.30 -2.74
N PRO A 52 0.50 -19.06 -3.83
CA PRO A 52 1.61 -19.46 -4.68
C PRO A 52 2.21 -18.26 -5.41
N LYS A 53 3.53 -18.32 -5.65
CA LYS A 53 4.17 -17.43 -6.64
C LYS A 53 3.54 -17.68 -8.01
N ASN A 54 3.44 -16.63 -8.82
CA ASN A 54 2.88 -16.69 -10.18
C ASN A 54 1.42 -17.16 -10.28
N GLY A 55 0.62 -17.06 -9.22
CA GLY A 55 -0.81 -17.45 -9.23
C GLY A 55 -1.75 -16.50 -9.98
N GLY A 56 -1.22 -15.56 -10.78
CA GLY A 56 -1.97 -14.63 -11.62
C GLY A 56 -2.93 -13.69 -10.87
N ILE A 57 -3.94 -13.20 -11.58
CA ILE A 57 -4.97 -12.29 -11.06
C ILE A 57 -5.71 -12.88 -9.83
N PRO A 58 -6.08 -14.17 -9.78
CA PRO A 58 -6.75 -14.74 -8.61
C PRO A 58 -5.91 -14.66 -7.32
N ALA A 59 -4.61 -14.94 -7.42
CA ALA A 59 -3.68 -14.80 -6.29
C ALA A 59 -3.52 -13.34 -5.84
N LEU A 60 -3.48 -12.40 -6.80
CA LEU A 60 -3.43 -10.97 -6.53
C LEU A 60 -4.67 -10.50 -5.77
N VAL A 61 -5.88 -10.81 -6.27
CA VAL A 61 -7.14 -10.44 -5.61
C VAL A 61 -7.21 -11.01 -4.20
N LYS A 62 -6.77 -12.26 -4.01
CA LYS A 62 -6.69 -12.86 -2.66
C LYS A 62 -5.72 -12.12 -1.74
N ALA A 63 -4.54 -11.75 -2.24
CA ALA A 63 -3.53 -11.04 -1.44
C ALA A 63 -3.98 -9.62 -1.04
N LEU A 64 -4.65 -8.89 -1.94
CA LEU A 64 -5.10 -7.52 -1.69
C LEU A 64 -6.07 -7.42 -0.51
N LYS A 65 -6.90 -8.44 -0.27
CA LYS A 65 -7.83 -8.52 0.87
C LYS A 65 -7.13 -8.54 2.24
N TYR A 66 -5.84 -8.85 2.30
CA TYR A 66 -5.08 -8.98 3.55
C TYR A 66 -4.09 -7.83 3.78
N ARG A 67 -4.05 -6.82 2.91
CA ARG A 67 -3.23 -5.64 3.13
C ARG A 67 -3.70 -4.90 4.37
N VAL A 68 -2.78 -4.26 5.09
CA VAL A 68 -3.06 -3.48 6.30
C VAL A 68 -4.19 -2.46 6.08
N TYR A 69 -4.29 -1.90 4.88
CA TYR A 69 -5.29 -0.89 4.52
C TYR A 69 -6.54 -1.45 3.82
N ALA A 70 -6.68 -2.77 3.68
CA ALA A 70 -7.81 -3.37 2.98
C ALA A 70 -9.19 -3.07 3.60
N ASN A 71 -9.21 -2.68 4.88
CA ASN A 71 -10.44 -2.33 5.62
C ASN A 71 -10.68 -0.81 5.73
N ILE A 72 -9.73 0.00 5.28
CA ILE A 72 -9.79 1.47 5.34
C ILE A 72 -10.07 2.04 3.94
N ASP A 73 -9.56 1.38 2.90
CA ASP A 73 -9.73 1.78 1.51
C ASP A 73 -10.40 0.64 0.72
N VAL A 74 -11.58 0.92 0.15
CA VAL A 74 -12.31 -0.03 -0.69
C VAL A 74 -11.58 -0.11 -2.03
N GLN A 75 -10.71 -1.11 -2.17
CA GLN A 75 -10.00 -1.33 -3.43
C GLN A 75 -10.92 -1.99 -4.45
N GLU A 76 -11.43 -1.18 -5.38
CA GLU A 76 -12.19 -1.66 -6.53
C GLU A 76 -11.25 -2.09 -7.67
N HIS A 77 -11.53 -3.26 -8.25
CA HIS A 77 -10.88 -3.71 -9.47
C HIS A 77 -11.84 -3.51 -10.65
N TYR A 78 -11.58 -2.47 -11.46
CA TYR A 78 -12.25 -2.34 -12.75
C TYR A 78 -11.64 -3.35 -13.72
N LEU A 79 -12.32 -4.48 -13.92
CA LEU A 79 -12.15 -5.26 -15.15
C LEU A 79 -12.58 -4.34 -16.29
N ARG A 80 -11.61 -3.76 -17.00
CA ARG A 80 -11.85 -2.96 -18.20
C ARG A 80 -12.53 -3.89 -19.22
N LYS A 81 -13.86 -3.95 -19.25
CA LYS A 81 -14.58 -4.36 -20.47
C LYS A 81 -14.07 -3.43 -21.57
N GLY A 82 -13.57 -4.03 -22.64
CA GLY A 82 -12.56 -3.46 -23.54
C GLY A 82 -12.81 -2.01 -23.95
N TYR A 83 -11.72 -1.24 -24.01
CA TYR A 83 -11.69 0.03 -24.72
C TYR A 83 -11.21 -0.25 -26.15
N PRO A 84 -11.98 0.10 -27.20
CA PRO A 84 -11.45 0.09 -28.55
C PRO A 84 -10.35 1.15 -28.64
N ARG A 85 -9.30 0.84 -29.41
CA ARG A 85 -8.09 1.66 -29.55
C ARG A 85 -8.40 3.08 -30.03
#